data_AF-A6N0D5-F1
#
_entry.id   AF-A6N0D5-F1
#
_cell.length_a   1.000
_cell.length_b   1.000
_cell.length_c   1.000
_cell.angle_alpha   90.00
_cell.angle_beta   90.00
_cell.angle_gamma   90.00
#
_symmetry.space_group_name_H-M   'P 1'
#
loop_
_entity.id
_entity.type
_entity.pdbx_description
1 polymer ?
#
loop_
_entity_poly.entity_id
_entity_poly.type
_entity_poly.pdbx_seq_one_letter_code
_entity_poly.pdbx_strand_id
1 'polypeptide(L)' 'EQGRHALDACALCTKQLTRDSDIFMYKGDTPFCSEECRYEQMQLDAVYARSAGRRQQQQYSGRADSRRGHRETRKVSVAS' A
#
# COMPACT_ATOMS: atom_id res chain seq x y z
N GLU A 1 -24.27 8.16 25.90
CA GLU A 1 -23.54 8.72 24.75
C GLU A 1 -22.19 8.04 24.67
N GLN A 2 -22.01 7.10 23.74
CA GLN A 2 -20.69 6.51 23.47
C GLN A 2 -20.54 6.41 21.96
N GLY A 3 -19.91 7.41 21.36
CA GLY A 3 -19.69 7.44 19.92
C GLY A 3 -18.42 8.18 19.61
N ARG A 4 -17.42 7.45 19.12
CA ARG A 4 -16.18 7.92 18.48
C ARG A 4 -15.04 8.30 19.43
N HIS A 5 -14.43 7.29 20.05
CA HIS A 5 -13.06 7.36 20.52
C HIS A 5 -12.11 7.01 19.36
N ALA A 6 -11.64 7.98 18.59
CA ALA A 6 -10.59 7.75 17.58
C ALA A 6 -9.92 9.04 17.04
N LEU A 7 -10.09 10.21 17.68
CA LEU A 7 -9.55 11.47 17.16
C LEU A 7 -8.71 12.24 18.19
N ASP A 8 -8.15 11.54 19.18
CA ASP A 8 -7.48 12.17 20.33
C ASP A 8 -5.99 12.46 20.08
N ALA A 9 -5.43 12.00 18.96
CA ALA A 9 -4.01 12.18 18.64
C ALA A 9 -3.76 12.33 17.14
N CYS A 10 -2.73 13.10 16.80
CA CYS A 10 -2.22 13.26 15.44
C CYS A 10 -1.70 11.92 14.91
N ALA A 11 -2.18 11.50 13.74
CA ALA A 11 -1.80 10.22 13.15
C ALA A 11 -0.32 10.14 12.70
N LEU A 12 0.35 11.29 12.51
CA LEU A 12 1.77 11.33 12.13
C LEU A 12 2.69 11.43 13.34
N CYS A 13 2.55 12.49 14.14
CA CYS A 13 3.50 12.81 15.21
C CYS A 13 3.02 12.35 16.60
N THR A 14 1.85 11.70 16.70
CA THR A 14 1.24 11.19 17.94
C THR A 14 0.91 12.26 18.99
N LYS A 15 1.06 13.54 18.65
CA LYS A 15 0.68 14.68 19.52
C LYS A 15 -0.80 14.60 19.86
N GLN A 16 -1.15 14.74 21.14
CA GLN A 16 -2.54 14.81 21.57
C GLN A 16 -3.26 16.00 20.92
N LEU A 17 -4.45 15.73 20.39
CA LEU A 17 -5.36 16.72 19.84
C LEU A 17 -6.32 17.12 20.95
N THR A 18 -6.20 18.36 21.42
CA THR A 18 -7.11 18.85 22.46
C THR A 18 -8.47 19.13 21.84
N ARG A 19 -9.55 19.02 22.64
CA ARG A 19 -10.91 19.32 22.19
C ARG A 19 -11.08 20.75 21.63
N ASP A 20 -10.23 21.67 22.08
CA ASP A 20 -10.28 23.08 21.72
C ASP A 20 -9.32 23.44 20.57
N SER A 21 -8.56 22.48 20.03
CA SER A 21 -7.66 22.71 18.90
C SER A 21 -8.34 22.37 17.58
N ASP A 22 -8.12 23.21 16.55
CA ASP A 22 -8.45 22.85 15.18
C ASP A 22 -7.68 21.59 14.76
N ILE A 23 -8.38 20.65 14.12
CA ILE A 23 -7.81 19.40 13.63
C ILE A 23 -7.88 19.36 12.11
N PHE A 24 -6.78 18.95 11.48
CA PHE A 24 -6.67 18.84 10.04
C PHE A 24 -7.00 17.40 9.63
N MET A 25 -8.04 17.20 8.83
CA MET A 25 -8.51 15.86 8.44
C MET A 25 -7.97 15.40 7.07
N TYR A 26 -7.62 14.12 6.97
CA TYR A 26 -7.37 13.40 5.72
C TYR A 26 -8.30 12.19 5.61
N LYS A 27 -8.89 11.97 4.42
CA LYS A 27 -9.81 10.86 4.11
C LYS A 27 -11.04 10.71 5.02
N GLY A 28 -11.31 11.68 5.89
CA GLY A 28 -12.49 11.72 6.77
C GLY A 28 -12.33 11.01 8.13
N ASP A 29 -11.23 10.30 8.36
CA ASP A 29 -11.02 9.52 9.59
C ASP A 29 -9.62 9.71 10.21
N THR A 30 -8.70 10.38 9.52
CA THR A 30 -7.32 10.54 9.99
C THR A 30 -7.05 12.00 10.40
N PRO A 31 -6.92 12.30 11.71
CA PRO A 31 -6.71 13.66 12.18
C PRO A 31 -5.22 14.00 12.34
N PHE A 32 -4.87 15.26 12.13
CA PHE A 32 -3.53 15.81 12.27
C PHE A 32 -3.54 17.12 13.03
N CYS A 33 -2.46 17.39 13.76
CA CYS A 33 -2.31 18.63 14.54
C CYS A 33 -1.90 19.85 13.70
N SER A 34 -1.57 19.65 12.43
CA SER A 34 -1.20 20.72 11.49
C SER A 34 -1.40 20.28 10.05
N GLU A 35 -1.47 21.25 9.14
CA GLU A 35 -1.48 20.98 7.70
C GLU A 35 -0.19 20.29 7.23
N GLU A 36 0.97 20.65 7.79
CA GLU A 36 2.25 19.99 7.51
C GLU A 36 2.21 18.49 7.84
N CYS A 37 1.73 18.11 9.04
CA CYS A 37 1.58 16.71 9.40
C CYS A 37 0.64 15.96 8.44
N ARG A 38 -0.43 16.63 7.99
CA ARG A 38 -1.34 16.06 7.00
C ARG A 38 -0.65 15.86 5.64
N TYR A 39 0.09 16.86 5.19
CA TYR A 39 0.79 16.83 3.90
C TYR A 39 1.87 15.74 3.86
N GLU A 40 2.66 15.61 4.92
CA GLU A 40 3.66 14.54 5.04
C GLU A 40 3.04 13.15 4.94
N GLN A 41 1.90 12.91 5.60
CA GLN A 41 1.20 11.62 5.45
C GLN A 41 0.76 11.35 4.00
N MET A 42 0.28 12.37 3.27
CA MET A 42 -0.08 12.19 1.85
C MET A 42 1.12 11.76 1.00
N GLN A 43 2.30 12.33 1.28
CA GLN A 43 3.52 11.96 0.57
C GLN A 43 3.92 10.51 0.88
N LEU A 44 3.86 10.11 2.15
CA LEU A 44 4.13 8.72 2.57
C LEU A 44 3.18 7.73 1.86
N ASP A 45 1.87 8.00 1.90
CA ASP A 45 0.85 7.18 1.23
C ASP A 45 1.14 7.05 -0.28
N ALA A 46 1.53 8.14 -0.95
CA ALA A 46 1.86 8.14 -2.38
C ALA A 46 3.08 7.26 -2.69
N VAL A 47 4.11 7.28 -1.84
CA VAL A 47 5.30 6.41 -1.99
C VAL A 47 4.93 4.95 -1.77
N TYR A 48 4.16 4.64 -0.73
CA TYR A 48 3.70 3.28 -0.45
C TYR A 48 2.87 2.70 -1.59
N ALA A 49 1.94 3.48 -2.16
CA ALA A 49 1.12 3.05 -3.29
C ALA A 49 1.96 2.69 -4.53
N ARG A 50 2.99 3.49 -4.84
CA ARG A 50 3.92 3.22 -5.95
C ARG A 50 4.73 1.94 -5.73
N SER A 51 5.19 1.71 -4.49
CA SER A 51 5.96 0.52 -4.15
C SER A 51 5.13 -0.77 -4.25
N ALA A 52 3.85 -0.73 -3.88
CA ALA A 52 2.93 -1.86 -4.00
C ALA A 52 2.66 -2.25 -5.47
N GLY A 53 2.47 -1.26 -6.35
CA GLY A 53 2.31 -1.49 -7.79
C GLY A 53 3.55 -2.14 -8.44
N ARG A 54 4.75 -1.79 -7.98
CA ARG A 54 6.00 -2.39 -8.49
C ARG A 54 6.16 -3.86 -8.09
N ARG A 55 5.65 -4.27 -6.94
CA ARG A 55 5.64 -5.68 -6.52
C ARG A 55 4.67 -6.52 -7.36
N GLN A 56 3.50 -5.97 -7.70
CA GLN A 56 2.54 -6.64 -8.60
C GLN A 56 3.09 -6.81 -10.02
N GLN A 57 3.78 -5.80 -10.56
CA GLN A 57 4.40 -5.91 -11.90
C GLN A 57 5.46 -7.01 -11.96
N GLN A 58 6.28 -7.16 -10.92
CA GLN A 58 7.27 -8.25 -10.82
C GLN A 58 6.62 -9.64 -10.70
N GLN A 59 5.51 -9.76 -9.97
CA GLN A 59 4.76 -11.02 -9.91
C GLN A 59 4.06 -11.37 -11.23
N TYR A 60 3.58 -10.38 -11.98
CA TYR A 60 2.96 -10.59 -13.30
C TYR A 60 4.00 -10.96 -14.37
N SER A 61 5.13 -10.26 -14.44
CA SER A 61 6.19 -10.56 -15.42
C SER A 61 6.92 -11.89 -15.13
N GLY A 62 7.03 -12.30 -13.87
CA GLY A 62 7.62 -13.58 -13.48
C GLY A 62 6.77 -14.83 -13.80
N ARG A 63 5.49 -14.67 -14.18
CA ARG A 63 4.62 -15.78 -14.63
C ARG A 63 4.50 -15.92 -16.15
N ALA A 64 4.97 -14.93 -16.92
CA ALA A 64 4.89 -14.96 -18.38
C ALA A 64 5.92 -15.93 -19.01
N ASP A 65 6.97 -16.33 -18.28
CA ASP A 65 8.05 -17.20 -18.74
C ASP A 65 8.03 -18.60 -18.09
N SER A 66 6.89 -19.29 -18.14
CA SER A 66 6.83 -20.71 -17.68
C SER A 66 5.92 -21.61 -18.52
N ARG A 67 5.38 -21.10 -19.64
CA ARG A 67 4.56 -21.91 -20.57
C ARG A 67 5.20 -22.17 -21.93
N ARG A 68 6.51 -21.95 -22.09
CA ARG A 68 7.24 -22.24 -23.34
C ARG A 68 8.42 -23.21 -23.17
N GLY A 69 8.44 -23.99 -22.09
CA GLY A 69 9.56 -24.90 -21.77
C GLY A 69 9.21 -26.38 -21.61
N HIS A 70 7.95 -26.80 -21.79
CA HIS A 70 7.57 -28.21 -21.62
C HIS A 70 6.75 -28.75 -22.80
N ARG A 71 7.38 -28.78 -23.97
CA ARG A 71 7.07 -29.76 -25.01
C ARG A 71 8.30 -29.89 -25.88
N GLU A 72 9.08 -30.95 -25.65
CA GLU A 72 9.70 -31.80 -26.69
C GLU A 72 10.85 -32.62 -26.10
N THR A 73 10.55 -33.79 -25.52
CA THR A 73 11.48 -34.93 -25.52
C THR A 73 10.70 -36.26 -25.56
N ARG A 74 9.80 -36.43 -26.53
CA ARG A 74 9.41 -37.79 -26.94
C ARG A 74 10.42 -38.27 -27.98
N LYS A 75 11.52 -38.87 -27.51
CA LYS A 75 12.39 -39.69 -28.35
C LYS A 75 11.59 -40.93 -28.79
N VAL A 76 11.26 -41.02 -30.07
CA VAL A 76 10.79 -42.26 -30.68
C VAL A 76 12.00 -42.95 -31.30
N SER A 77 12.37 -44.11 -30.78
CA SER A 77 13.34 -44.98 -31.42
C SER A 77 12.57 -45.98 -32.27
N VAL A 78 12.67 -45.83 -33.59
CA VAL A 78 12.32 -46.89 -34.54
C VAL A 78 13.56 -47.75 -34.74
N ALA A 79 13.47 -49.03 -34.35
CA ALA A 79 14.48 -50.03 -34.69
C ALA A 79 14.03 -50.75 -35.96
N SER A 80 14.93 -50.84 -36.93
CA SER A 80 14.79 -51.67 -38.14
C SER A 80 15.66 -52.91 -38.02
#